data_AF-A0A8S3J4I8-F1
#
_entry.id   AF-A0A8S3J4I8-F1
#
_cell.length_a   1.000
_cell.length_b   1.000
_cell.length_c   1.000
_cell.angle_alpha   90.00
_cell.angle_beta   90.00
_cell.angle_gamma   90.00
#
_symmetry.space_group_name_H-M   'P 1'
#
loop_
_entity.id
_entity.type
_entity.pdbx_description
1 polymer ?
#
loop_
_entity_poly.entity_id
_entity_poly.type
_entity_poly.pdbx_seq_one_letter_code
_entity_poly.pdbx_strand_id
1 'polypeptide(L)'
;MNDFNLSVFLNRSFEFDVQLPFENLIRIQLWDWDMTSSNDMIAETKIDIENRWFSCHRATCGIPKRYDSAGYNIWRDTKKPTKILEELCRTVNINAPVYTPDFGSVAVGDELFKCDHECLEFMKHTKDAEKLHRKAHHESIDDYLQENTALVALHEWGKKINPKHALVTEHIECRSLFNPIYPGTEQGKLEMWLDFFPMSRPPASAMTDITP
;
A
#
# COMPACT_ATOMS: atom_id res chain seq x y z
N MET A 1 -10.74 -36.16 -20.25
CA MET A 1 -10.15 -34.81 -20.22
C MET A 1 -9.51 -34.69 -18.85
N ASN A 2 -8.20 -34.51 -18.80
CA ASN A 2 -7.54 -34.19 -17.55
C ASN A 2 -7.52 -32.67 -17.48
N ASP A 3 -8.40 -32.11 -16.66
CA ASP A 3 -8.39 -30.68 -16.37
C ASP A 3 -7.27 -30.43 -15.37
N PHE A 4 -6.24 -29.72 -15.79
CA PHE A 4 -5.16 -29.28 -14.92
C PHE A 4 -5.38 -27.81 -14.57
N ASN A 5 -5.28 -27.49 -13.29
CA ASN A 5 -5.20 -26.11 -12.82
C ASN A 5 -3.72 -25.82 -12.53
N LEU A 6 -3.10 -24.99 -13.38
CA LEU A 6 -1.73 -24.55 -13.19
C LEU A 6 -1.73 -23.16 -12.55
N SER A 7 -1.27 -23.08 -11.30
CA SER A 7 -1.04 -21.82 -10.60
C SER A 7 0.46 -21.55 -10.54
N VAL A 8 0.91 -20.45 -11.14
CA VAL A 8 2.30 -20.00 -11.08
C VAL A 8 2.41 -18.89 -10.03
N PHE A 9 3.27 -19.09 -9.04
CA PHE A 9 3.60 -18.06 -8.05
C PHE A 9 4.97 -17.47 -8.38
N LEU A 10 5.01 -16.18 -8.72
CA LEU A 10 6.27 -15.44 -8.92
C LEU A 10 6.57 -14.60 -7.68
N ASN A 11 7.57 -15.02 -6.90
CA ASN A 11 8.12 -14.20 -5.81
C ASN A 11 9.19 -13.24 -6.34
N ARG A 12 8.80 -12.28 -7.19
CA ARG A 12 9.74 -11.33 -7.79
C ARG A 12 9.27 -9.89 -7.71
N SER A 13 10.22 -9.08 -7.29
CA SER A 13 10.25 -7.63 -7.36
C SER A 13 10.47 -7.06 -8.75
N PHE A 14 9.71 -6.05 -9.20
CA PHE A 14 10.13 -5.27 -10.36
C PHE A 14 9.95 -3.78 -10.08
N GLU A 15 10.98 -3.00 -10.41
CA GLU A 15 10.98 -1.54 -10.28
C GLU A 15 11.28 -0.94 -11.66
N PHE A 16 10.53 0.09 -12.03
CA PHE A 16 10.61 0.75 -13.32
C PHE A 16 10.50 2.27 -13.12
N ASP A 17 11.32 3.03 -13.83
CA ASP A 17 11.14 4.47 -13.96
C ASP A 17 10.10 4.75 -15.05
N VAL A 18 9.20 5.70 -14.79
CA VAL A 18 8.09 6.05 -15.69
C VAL A 18 7.95 7.56 -15.84
N GLN A 19 7.69 8.04 -17.06
CA GLN A 19 7.42 9.44 -17.39
C GLN A 19 5.96 9.66 -17.82
N LEU A 20 5.13 10.16 -16.90
CA LEU A 20 3.75 10.57 -17.21
C LEU A 20 3.71 11.95 -17.89
N PRO A 21 2.79 12.18 -18.85
CA PRO A 21 1.71 11.29 -19.30
C PRO A 21 2.12 10.34 -20.45
N PHE A 22 3.38 10.37 -20.89
CA PHE A 22 3.83 9.63 -22.08
C PHE A 22 3.83 8.11 -21.88
N GLU A 23 4.16 7.65 -20.67
CA GLU A 23 4.25 6.24 -20.29
C GLU A 23 3.15 5.90 -19.29
N ASN A 24 1.90 5.87 -19.74
CA ASN A 24 0.74 5.67 -18.87
C ASN A 24 0.25 4.21 -18.77
N LEU A 25 0.91 3.25 -19.43
CA LEU A 25 0.43 1.88 -19.52
C LEU A 25 1.51 0.85 -19.15
N ILE A 26 1.27 0.07 -18.11
CA ILE A 26 2.04 -1.14 -17.82
C ILE A 26 1.38 -2.31 -18.54
N ARG A 27 2.15 -3.05 -19.34
CA ARG A 27 1.71 -4.28 -20.00
C ARG A 27 2.43 -5.47 -19.39
N ILE A 28 1.68 -6.45 -18.91
CA ILE A 28 2.21 -7.68 -18.32
C ILE A 28 1.77 -8.84 -19.21
N GLN A 29 2.71 -9.71 -19.58
CA GLN A 29 2.48 -10.82 -20.48
C GLN A 29 3.02 -12.11 -19.89
N LEU A 30 2.26 -13.19 -20.06
CA LEU A 30 2.67 -14.54 -19.75
C LEU A 30 2.98 -15.27 -21.06
N TRP A 31 4.15 -15.90 -21.12
CA TRP A 31 4.64 -16.61 -22.29
C TRP A 31 4.96 -18.05 -21.91
N ASP A 32 4.59 -18.99 -22.79
CA ASP A 32 5.06 -20.36 -22.73
C ASP A 32 6.46 -20.41 -23.32
N TRP A 33 7.41 -20.95 -22.56
CA TRP A 33 8.80 -21.01 -23.01
C TRP A 33 9.02 -22.32 -23.74
N ASP A 34 9.47 -22.21 -24.99
CA ASP A 34 9.81 -23.34 -25.82
C ASP A 34 11.32 -23.45 -26.04
N MET A 35 11.83 -24.68 -25.94
CA MET A 35 13.26 -24.93 -26.17
C MET A 35 13.62 -24.90 -27.67
N THR A 36 12.70 -25.28 -28.56
CA THR A 36 12.98 -25.49 -29.99
C THR A 36 12.09 -24.68 -30.94
N SER A 37 11.00 -24.09 -30.46
CA SER A 37 10.07 -23.22 -31.19
C SER A 37 10.09 -21.79 -30.66
N SER A 38 9.38 -20.88 -31.32
CA SER A 38 9.11 -19.55 -30.77
C SER A 38 8.21 -19.67 -29.55
N ASN A 39 8.54 -18.95 -28.47
CA ASN A 39 7.67 -18.84 -27.31
C ASN A 39 6.29 -18.35 -27.71
N ASP A 40 5.25 -19.01 -27.19
CA ASP A 40 3.87 -18.66 -27.46
C ASP A 40 3.31 -17.77 -26.35
N MET A 41 2.69 -16.65 -26.73
CA MET A 41 2.02 -15.79 -25.77
C MET A 41 0.76 -16.50 -25.24
N ILE A 42 0.75 -16.78 -23.94
CA ILE A 42 -0.41 -17.38 -23.26
C ILE A 42 -1.47 -16.31 -23.04
N ALA A 43 -1.09 -15.17 -22.46
CA ALA A 43 -2.03 -14.10 -22.13
C ALA A 43 -1.34 -12.76 -21.80
N GLU A 44 -2.11 -11.68 -21.83
CA GLU A 44 -1.70 -10.34 -21.41
C GLU A 44 -2.74 -9.64 -20.53
N THR A 45 -2.28 -8.67 -19.76
CA THR A 45 -3.11 -7.63 -19.13
C THR A 45 -2.43 -6.27 -19.24
N LYS A 46 -3.23 -5.21 -19.11
CA LYS A 46 -2.81 -3.81 -19.25
C LYS A 46 -3.33 -3.00 -18.08
N ILE A 47 -2.47 -2.18 -17.50
CA ILE A 47 -2.77 -1.34 -16.35
C ILE A 47 -2.47 0.10 -16.71
N ASP A 48 -3.52 0.92 -16.71
CA ASP A 48 -3.37 2.38 -16.79
C ASP A 48 -2.94 2.91 -15.43
N ILE A 49 -1.76 3.54 -15.40
CA ILE A 49 -1.15 4.10 -14.18
C ILE A 49 -1.33 5.61 -14.06
N GLU A 50 -1.76 6.29 -15.12
CA GLU A 50 -2.02 7.73 -15.12
C GLU A 50 -3.25 8.05 -14.26
N ASN A 51 -4.32 7.28 -14.42
CA ASN A 51 -5.52 7.41 -13.59
C ASN A 51 -5.22 7.14 -12.10
N ARG A 52 -4.28 6.24 -11.81
CA ARG A 52 -3.83 5.95 -10.44
C ARG A 52 -3.08 7.14 -9.85
N TRP A 53 -2.21 7.78 -10.64
CA TRP A 53 -1.40 8.92 -10.23
C TRP A 53 -2.23 10.17 -9.93
N PHE A 54 -3.19 10.50 -10.80
CA PHE A 54 -4.03 11.69 -10.65
C PHE A 54 -5.28 11.45 -9.77
N SER A 55 -5.44 10.24 -9.24
CA SER A 55 -6.54 9.92 -8.33
C SER A 55 -6.45 10.72 -7.04
N CYS A 56 -7.55 11.38 -6.70
CA CYS A 56 -7.70 12.09 -5.43
C CYS A 56 -7.86 11.14 -4.23
N HIS A 57 -8.02 9.83 -4.49
CA HIS A 57 -8.10 8.75 -3.51
C HIS A 57 -6.72 8.23 -3.08
N ARG A 58 -5.64 8.84 -3.58
CA ARG A 58 -4.26 8.43 -3.34
C ARG A 58 -4.04 6.95 -3.64
N ALA A 59 -4.47 6.53 -4.83
CA ALA A 59 -4.36 5.15 -5.27
C ALA A 59 -2.91 4.68 -5.50
N THR A 60 -1.91 5.52 -5.28
CA THR A 60 -0.49 5.26 -5.56
C THR A 60 0.13 4.19 -4.67
N CYS A 61 -0.25 4.12 -3.40
CA CYS A 61 0.19 3.11 -2.43
C CYS A 61 -0.98 2.87 -1.48
N GLY A 62 -1.44 1.62 -1.38
CA GLY A 62 -2.55 1.27 -0.51
C GLY A 62 -2.19 1.44 0.97
N ILE A 63 -3.10 1.99 1.76
CA ILE A 63 -2.87 2.24 3.19
C ILE A 63 -3.09 0.94 4.00
N PRO A 64 -2.05 0.38 4.67
CA PRO A 64 -2.17 -0.83 5.46
C PRO A 64 -3.07 -0.64 6.69
N LYS A 65 -3.54 -1.75 7.26
CA LYS A 65 -4.35 -1.71 8.50
C LYS A 65 -3.54 -1.13 9.69
N ARG A 66 -2.23 -1.37 9.72
CA ARG A 66 -1.33 -1.03 10.81
C ARG A 66 -0.03 -0.41 10.28
N TYR A 67 0.55 0.50 11.05
CA TYR A 67 1.90 1.00 10.80
C TYR A 67 2.88 0.15 11.61
N ASP A 68 3.81 -0.47 10.91
CA ASP A 68 4.96 -1.15 11.49
C ASP A 68 6.23 -0.69 10.77
N SER A 69 7.28 -0.34 11.52
CA SER A 69 8.57 0.04 10.94
C SER A 69 9.52 -1.12 10.73
N ALA A 70 9.11 -2.33 11.10
CA ALA A 70 9.88 -3.57 10.94
C ALA A 70 8.98 -4.80 10.83
N GLY A 71 9.53 -5.89 10.30
CA GLY A 71 8.82 -7.15 10.10
C GLY A 71 8.29 -7.33 8.69
N TYR A 72 7.37 -8.28 8.52
CA TYR A 72 6.82 -8.66 7.22
C TYR A 72 5.74 -7.69 6.71
N ASN A 73 5.09 -6.97 7.61
CA ASN A 73 4.07 -5.95 7.29
C ASN A 73 4.63 -4.52 7.38
N ILE A 74 5.90 -4.33 6.99
CA ILE A 74 6.50 -3.00 7.08
C ILE A 74 5.73 -1.97 6.25
N TRP A 75 5.68 -0.75 6.78
CA TRP A 75 5.14 0.40 6.07
C TRP A 75 5.88 0.61 4.74
N ARG A 76 5.13 0.60 3.63
CA ARG A 76 5.67 0.70 2.25
C ARG A 76 5.72 2.11 1.69
N ASP A 77 4.86 3.01 2.19
CA ASP A 77 4.81 4.35 1.62
C ASP A 77 6.03 5.17 2.04
N THR A 78 6.60 5.91 1.09
CA THR A 78 7.68 6.89 1.33
C THR A 78 7.37 7.93 2.43
N LYS A 79 6.09 8.15 2.74
CA LYS A 79 5.64 9.07 3.80
C LYS A 79 4.99 8.30 4.94
N LYS A 80 5.38 8.65 6.17
CA LYS A 80 4.71 8.19 7.39
C LYS A 80 3.24 8.65 7.47
N PRO A 81 2.34 7.89 8.12
CA PRO A 81 0.94 8.26 8.33
C PRO A 81 0.72 9.71 8.81
N THR A 82 1.50 10.21 9.76
CA THR A 82 1.41 11.57 10.28
C THR A 82 1.59 12.62 9.19
N LYS A 83 2.60 12.44 8.33
CA LYS A 83 2.90 13.37 7.23
C LYS A 83 1.82 13.38 6.17
N ILE A 84 1.25 12.22 5.89
CA ILE A 84 0.12 12.07 4.98
C ILE A 84 -1.08 12.84 5.50
N LEU A 85 -1.42 12.63 6.78
CA LEU A 85 -2.56 13.27 7.40
C LEU A 85 -2.40 14.80 7.40
N GLU A 86 -1.20 15.30 7.74
CA GLU A 86 -0.88 16.73 7.66
C GLU A 86 -1.12 17.31 6.24
N GLU A 87 -0.66 16.62 5.21
CA GLU A 87 -0.82 17.06 3.81
C GLU A 87 -2.29 17.05 3.37
N LEU A 88 -3.05 16.01 3.74
CA LEU A 88 -4.47 15.95 3.45
C LEU A 88 -5.23 17.09 4.13
N CYS A 89 -4.92 17.40 5.39
CA CYS A 89 -5.48 18.56 6.09
C CYS A 89 -5.21 19.88 5.35
N ARG A 90 -3.96 20.09 4.90
CA ARG A 90 -3.59 21.27 4.10
C ARG A 90 -4.39 21.33 2.79
N THR A 91 -4.55 20.20 2.11
CA THR A 91 -5.23 20.11 0.80
C THR A 91 -6.71 20.47 0.90
N VAL A 92 -7.36 20.16 2.02
CA VAL A 92 -8.77 20.51 2.27
C VAL A 92 -8.93 21.79 3.10
N ASN A 93 -7.83 22.52 3.35
CA ASN A 93 -7.78 23.78 4.09
C ASN A 93 -8.37 23.69 5.53
N ILE A 94 -8.03 22.63 6.26
CA ILE A 94 -8.33 22.50 7.70
C ILE A 94 -7.04 22.58 8.51
N ASN A 95 -7.19 22.86 9.81
CA ASN A 95 -6.05 22.93 10.73
C ASN A 95 -5.26 21.63 10.77
N ALA A 96 -3.96 21.75 11.07
CA ALA A 96 -3.09 20.60 11.24
C ALA A 96 -3.62 19.66 12.34
N PRO A 97 -3.37 18.34 12.23
CA PRO A 97 -3.82 17.37 13.23
C PRO A 97 -3.24 17.70 14.62
N VAL A 98 -4.07 17.62 15.66
CA VAL A 98 -3.67 17.87 17.04
C VAL A 98 -3.72 16.57 17.84
N TYR A 99 -2.57 16.08 18.25
CA TYR A 99 -2.45 14.84 19.03
C TYR A 99 -2.59 15.11 20.53
N THR A 100 -3.14 14.15 21.26
CA THR A 100 -3.09 14.15 22.72
C THR A 100 -1.66 13.89 23.22
N PRO A 101 -1.30 14.30 24.44
CA PRO A 101 0.05 14.08 24.98
C PRO A 101 0.47 12.61 25.07
N ASP A 102 -0.50 11.70 25.15
CA ASP A 102 -0.28 10.25 25.16
C ASP A 102 -0.36 9.62 23.77
N PHE A 103 -0.52 10.43 22.70
CA PHE A 103 -0.71 10.02 21.31
C PHE A 103 -1.83 9.01 21.05
N GLY A 104 -2.68 8.70 22.03
CA GLY A 104 -3.78 7.75 21.90
C GLY A 104 -4.96 8.30 21.10
N SER A 105 -4.96 9.59 20.78
CA SER A 105 -5.99 10.22 19.96
C SER A 105 -5.45 11.41 19.15
N VAL A 106 -6.10 11.70 18.03
CA VAL A 106 -5.83 12.85 17.17
C VAL A 106 -7.12 13.56 16.80
N ALA A 107 -7.13 14.89 16.93
CA ALA A 107 -8.21 15.75 16.47
C ALA A 107 -7.89 16.30 15.08
N VAL A 108 -8.85 16.20 14.16
CA VAL A 108 -8.78 16.73 12.79
C VAL A 108 -10.11 17.41 12.45
N GLY A 109 -10.10 18.73 12.32
CA GLY A 109 -11.34 19.50 12.24
C GLY A 109 -12.16 19.32 13.53
N ASP A 110 -13.43 18.96 13.38
CA ASP A 110 -14.35 18.69 14.50
C ASP A 110 -14.38 17.20 14.92
N GLU A 111 -13.58 16.35 14.27
CA GLU A 111 -13.56 14.91 14.49
C GLU A 111 -12.39 14.49 15.39
N LEU A 112 -12.68 13.57 16.31
CA LEU A 112 -11.69 12.94 17.18
C LEU A 112 -11.53 11.47 16.82
N PHE A 113 -10.31 11.08 16.48
CA PHE A 113 -9.95 9.72 16.14
C PHE A 113 -9.15 9.12 17.29
N LYS A 114 -9.51 7.90 17.71
CA LYS A 114 -8.86 7.20 18.81
C LYS A 114 -8.18 5.96 18.28
N CYS A 115 -6.97 5.70 18.77
CA CYS A 115 -6.27 4.46 18.48
C CYS A 115 -7.13 3.24 18.88
N ASP A 116 -7.04 2.16 18.12
CA ASP A 116 -7.82 0.95 18.40
C ASP A 116 -7.28 0.15 19.59
N HIS A 117 -8.05 -0.84 20.03
CA HIS A 117 -7.69 -1.66 21.19
C HIS A 117 -6.34 -2.37 21.00
N GLU A 118 -6.03 -2.83 19.79
CA GLU A 118 -4.78 -3.54 19.47
C GLU A 118 -3.56 -2.62 19.65
N CYS A 119 -3.64 -1.35 19.24
CA CYS A 119 -2.58 -0.37 19.45
C CYS A 119 -2.43 0.00 20.94
N LEU A 120 -3.55 0.13 21.65
CA LEU A 120 -3.55 0.42 23.09
C LEU A 120 -3.03 -0.76 23.93
N GLU A 121 -3.28 -2.01 23.52
CA GLU A 121 -2.74 -3.20 24.17
C GLU A 121 -1.24 -3.32 23.95
N PHE A 122 -0.74 -3.00 22.76
CA PHE A 122 0.68 -2.96 22.50
C PHE A 122 1.38 -2.04 23.52
N MET A 123 0.88 -0.81 23.73
CA MET A 123 1.40 0.09 24.76
C MET A 123 1.45 -0.52 26.17
N LYS A 124 0.39 -1.23 26.59
CA LYS A 124 0.32 -1.83 27.92
C LYS A 124 1.40 -2.90 28.09
N HIS A 125 1.56 -3.76 27.08
CA HIS A 125 2.58 -4.80 27.08
C HIS A 125 4.00 -4.24 26.93
N THR A 126 4.20 -3.15 26.19
CA THR A 126 5.53 -2.56 26.01
C THR A 126 6.01 -1.83 27.27
N LYS A 127 5.13 -1.19 28.05
CA LYS A 127 5.51 -0.63 29.37
C LYS A 127 6.06 -1.68 30.35
N ASP A 128 5.58 -2.92 30.25
CA ASP A 128 6.14 -4.06 30.99
C ASP A 128 7.46 -4.57 30.37
N ALA A 129 7.64 -4.42 29.04
CA ALA A 129 8.78 -4.90 28.26
C ALA A 129 9.91 -3.87 28.05
N GLU A 130 9.74 -2.60 28.44
CA GLU A 130 10.77 -1.54 28.40
C GLU A 130 12.05 -1.90 29.19
N LYS A 131 12.00 -2.95 30.02
CA LYS A 131 13.17 -3.54 30.67
C LYS A 131 14.06 -4.40 29.77
N LEU A 132 13.61 -4.86 28.59
CA LEU A 132 14.30 -5.92 27.84
C LEU A 132 14.83 -5.55 26.44
N HIS A 133 14.26 -4.57 25.73
CA HIS A 133 14.58 -4.35 24.31
C HIS A 133 15.14 -2.96 23.95
N ARG A 134 16.22 -2.54 24.61
CA ARG A 134 17.18 -1.59 24.02
C ARG A 134 18.19 -2.33 23.14
N LYS A 135 17.80 -2.71 21.92
CA LYS A 135 18.69 -3.05 20.78
C LYS A 135 17.85 -3.63 19.64
N ALA A 136 17.32 -2.80 18.74
CA ALA A 136 17.17 -3.13 17.30
C ALA A 136 16.42 -2.06 16.48
N HIS A 137 15.46 -1.30 17.06
CA HIS A 137 14.59 -0.42 16.26
C HIS A 137 14.67 1.04 16.70
N HIS A 138 14.80 1.94 15.71
CA HIS A 138 15.09 3.37 15.86
C HIS A 138 13.87 4.24 16.23
N GLU A 139 12.70 3.65 16.48
CA GLU A 139 11.46 4.40 16.78
C GLU A 139 11.00 4.19 18.23
N SER A 140 10.59 5.28 18.88
CA SER A 140 10.02 5.24 20.22
C SER A 140 8.59 4.68 20.19
N ILE A 141 8.10 4.22 21.35
CA ILE A 141 6.69 3.82 21.51
C ILE A 141 5.75 4.97 21.14
N ASP A 142 6.14 6.21 21.48
CA ASP A 142 5.41 7.42 21.14
C ASP A 142 5.29 7.62 19.62
N ASP A 143 6.39 7.44 18.87
CA ASP A 143 6.37 7.52 17.40
C ASP A 143 5.45 6.45 16.82
N TYR A 144 5.59 5.20 17.26
CA TYR A 144 4.73 4.09 16.84
C TYR A 144 3.24 4.38 17.04
N LEU A 145 2.89 4.90 18.22
CA LEU A 145 1.52 5.19 18.59
C LEU A 145 0.98 6.40 17.82
N GLN A 146 1.79 7.44 17.67
CA GLN A 146 1.43 8.62 16.91
C GLN A 146 1.10 8.25 15.45
N GLU A 147 1.93 7.41 14.82
CA GLU A 147 1.72 6.95 13.46
C GLU A 147 0.47 6.09 13.31
N ASN A 148 0.23 5.14 14.23
CA ASN A 148 -0.99 4.32 14.19
C ASN A 148 -2.25 5.13 14.50
N THR A 149 -2.19 6.13 15.38
CA THR A 149 -3.32 7.04 15.64
C THR A 149 -3.63 7.90 14.41
N ALA A 150 -2.61 8.38 13.70
CA ALA A 150 -2.79 9.07 12.43
C ALA A 150 -3.43 8.16 11.38
N LEU A 151 -3.02 6.89 11.33
CA LEU A 151 -3.54 5.88 10.42
C LEU A 151 -5.04 5.63 10.59
N VAL A 152 -5.55 5.63 11.83
CA VAL A 152 -7.00 5.56 12.09
C VAL A 152 -7.74 6.73 11.44
N ALA A 153 -7.20 7.95 11.54
CA ALA A 153 -7.79 9.12 10.89
C ALA A 153 -7.76 9.01 9.36
N LEU A 154 -6.70 8.42 8.79
CA LEU A 154 -6.60 8.17 7.34
C LEU A 154 -7.66 7.17 6.86
N HIS A 155 -7.87 6.06 7.57
CA HIS A 155 -8.88 5.06 7.21
C HIS A 155 -10.31 5.60 7.25
N GLU A 156 -10.59 6.48 8.21
CA GLU A 156 -11.91 7.11 8.36
C GLU A 156 -12.02 8.45 7.59
N TRP A 157 -10.98 8.89 6.88
CA TRP A 157 -10.91 10.20 6.23
C TRP A 157 -12.08 10.43 5.28
N GLY A 158 -12.34 9.47 4.39
CA GLY A 158 -13.45 9.55 3.44
C GLY A 158 -14.80 9.66 4.15
N LYS A 159 -14.98 8.92 5.24
CA LYS A 159 -16.26 8.84 5.94
C LYS A 159 -16.55 10.06 6.82
N LYS A 160 -15.53 10.60 7.48
CA LYS A 160 -15.68 11.61 8.53
C LYS A 160 -15.20 13.00 8.16
N ILE A 161 -14.22 13.11 7.27
CA ILE A 161 -13.61 14.41 6.91
C ILE A 161 -14.03 14.84 5.50
N ASN A 162 -13.86 13.96 4.50
CA ASN A 162 -14.12 14.32 3.11
C ASN A 162 -14.72 13.16 2.30
N PRO A 163 -16.07 13.08 2.19
CA PRO A 163 -16.79 12.05 1.44
C PRO A 163 -16.41 11.86 -0.02
N LYS A 164 -15.77 12.86 -0.64
CA LYS A 164 -15.32 12.77 -2.04
C LYS A 164 -13.93 12.15 -2.18
N HIS A 165 -13.22 11.93 -1.08
CA HIS A 165 -11.80 11.59 -1.06
C HIS A 165 -11.50 10.39 -0.14
N ALA A 166 -12.25 9.30 -0.27
CA ALA A 166 -11.89 8.07 0.43
C ALA A 166 -10.51 7.57 -0.01
N LEU A 167 -9.63 7.24 0.93
CA LEU A 167 -8.29 6.76 0.60
C LEU A 167 -8.34 5.28 0.23
N VAL A 168 -7.49 4.88 -0.73
CA VAL A 168 -7.37 3.47 -1.12
C VAL A 168 -6.66 2.69 -0.01
N THR A 169 -7.35 1.68 0.54
CA THR A 169 -6.75 0.75 1.49
C THR A 169 -5.79 -0.19 0.78
N GLU A 170 -4.89 -0.77 1.55
CA GLU A 170 -4.07 -1.89 1.15
C GLU A 170 -4.92 -3.00 0.53
N HIS A 171 -4.56 -3.42 -0.69
CA HIS A 171 -5.24 -4.45 -1.45
C HIS A 171 -4.26 -5.15 -2.40
N ILE A 172 -4.48 -6.44 -2.62
CA ILE A 172 -3.85 -7.17 -3.72
C ILE A 172 -4.63 -6.83 -5.00
N GLU A 173 -3.92 -6.36 -6.00
CA GLU A 173 -4.51 -6.06 -7.30
C GLU A 173 -4.66 -7.35 -8.10
N CYS A 174 -5.91 -7.74 -8.36
CA CYS A 174 -6.25 -8.91 -9.18
C CYS A 174 -6.64 -8.46 -10.60
N ARG A 175 -5.92 -8.92 -11.62
CA ARG A 175 -6.19 -8.62 -13.03
C ARG A 175 -6.42 -9.90 -13.82
N SER A 176 -7.54 -9.97 -14.55
CA SER A 176 -7.75 -11.03 -15.53
C SER A 176 -6.75 -10.91 -16.67
N LEU A 177 -6.26 -12.06 -17.13
CA LEU A 177 -5.34 -12.22 -18.24
C LEU A 177 -6.11 -12.74 -19.46
N PHE A 178 -5.87 -12.16 -20.63
CA PHE A 178 -6.56 -12.53 -21.87
C PHE A 178 -5.56 -12.79 -22.99
N ASN A 179 -5.87 -13.76 -23.85
CA ASN A 179 -5.13 -13.94 -25.09
C ASN A 179 -5.82 -13.14 -26.21
N PRO A 180 -5.12 -12.23 -26.93
CA PRO A 180 -5.70 -11.52 -28.06
C PRO A 180 -6.21 -12.43 -29.19
N ILE A 181 -5.64 -13.63 -29.32
CA ILE A 181 -6.04 -14.65 -30.30
C ILE A 181 -7.37 -15.32 -29.91
N TYR A 182 -7.64 -15.43 -28.60
CA TYR A 182 -8.87 -16.02 -28.04
C TYR A 182 -9.67 -14.97 -27.27
N PRO A 183 -10.23 -13.96 -27.95
CA PRO A 183 -10.90 -12.84 -27.31
C PRO A 183 -12.10 -13.31 -26.49
N GLY A 184 -12.26 -12.75 -25.30
CA GLY A 184 -13.40 -13.03 -24.41
C GLY A 184 -13.22 -14.23 -23.48
N THR A 185 -12.16 -15.03 -23.64
CA THR A 185 -11.85 -16.15 -22.73
C THR A 185 -10.73 -15.75 -21.77
N GLU A 186 -11.05 -15.68 -20.48
CA GLU A 186 -10.05 -15.49 -19.42
C GLU A 186 -9.08 -16.69 -19.39
N GLN A 187 -7.78 -16.41 -19.48
CA GLN A 187 -6.71 -17.41 -19.45
C GLN A 187 -6.12 -17.62 -18.05
N GLY A 188 -6.55 -16.80 -17.09
CA GLY A 188 -6.08 -16.81 -15.71
C GLY A 188 -6.16 -15.43 -15.07
N LYS A 189 -5.58 -15.31 -13.88
CA LYS A 189 -5.51 -14.08 -13.10
C LYS A 189 -4.10 -13.81 -12.64
N LEU A 190 -3.74 -12.54 -12.60
CA LEU A 190 -2.52 -12.02 -11.99
C LEU A 190 -2.89 -11.35 -10.67
N GLU A 191 -2.17 -11.69 -9.61
CA GLU A 191 -2.28 -11.07 -8.29
C GLU A 191 -0.96 -10.38 -7.96
N MET A 192 -0.99 -9.10 -7.63
CA MET A 192 0.21 -8.33 -7.35
C MET A 192 -0.05 -7.14 -6.42
N TRP A 193 1.02 -6.65 -5.82
CA TRP A 193 1.08 -5.31 -5.25
C TRP A 193 1.59 -4.36 -6.31
N LEU A 194 0.94 -3.20 -6.44
CA LEU A 194 1.38 -2.14 -7.34
C LEU A 194 1.49 -0.83 -6.54
N ASP A 195 2.72 -0.44 -6.25
CA ASP A 195 3.02 0.83 -5.60
C ASP A 195 3.72 1.76 -6.60
N PHE A 196 3.38 3.05 -6.55
CA PHE A 196 3.84 4.06 -7.51
C PHE A 196 4.25 5.34 -6.77
N PHE A 197 5.52 5.74 -6.87
CA PHE A 197 6.05 6.87 -6.11
C PHE A 197 6.72 7.90 -7.04
N PRO A 198 6.71 9.20 -6.70
CA PRO A 198 7.47 10.20 -7.44
C PRO A 198 8.98 9.96 -7.26
N MET A 199 9.73 9.99 -8.35
CA MET A 199 11.20 9.92 -8.34
C MET A 199 11.88 11.06 -7.54
N SER A 200 11.16 12.15 -7.24
CA SER A 200 11.68 13.23 -6.39
C SER A 200 11.78 12.85 -4.90
N ARG A 201 11.33 11.65 -4.51
CA ARG A 201 11.37 11.15 -3.14
C ARG A 201 12.41 10.04 -3.00
N PRO A 202 12.87 9.77 -1.77
CA PRO A 202 13.68 8.58 -1.52
C PRO A 202 12.97 7.33 -2.07
N PRO A 203 13.71 6.33 -2.57
CA PRO A 203 13.11 5.06 -2.96
C PRO A 203 12.31 4.50 -1.80
N ALA A 204 11.19 3.83 -2.10
CA ALA A 204 10.46 3.09 -1.07
C ALA A 204 11.40 2.07 -0.40
N SER A 205 11.04 1.65 0.82
CA SER A 205 11.73 0.58 1.54
C SER A 205 11.96 -0.60 0.60
N ALA A 206 13.11 -1.28 0.74
CA ALA A 206 13.46 -2.42 -0.11
C ALA A 206 12.29 -3.39 -0.18
N MET A 207 11.99 -3.86 -1.39
CA MET A 207 10.85 -4.71 -1.68
C MET A 207 10.81 -5.87 -0.68
N THR A 208 9.71 -5.97 0.06
CA THR A 208 9.58 -6.96 1.14
C THR A 208 9.37 -8.34 0.53
N ASP A 209 10.15 -9.32 1.01
CA ASP A 209 9.92 -10.72 0.70
C ASP A 209 8.61 -11.17 1.38
N ILE A 210 7.61 -11.51 0.58
CA ILE A 210 6.26 -11.90 1.03
C ILE A 210 6.12 -13.43 1.19
N THR A 211 7.24 -14.15 1.38
CA THR A 211 7.24 -15.59 1.63
C THR A 211 6.45 -15.92 2.92
N PRO A 212 5.52 -16.90 2.90
CA PRO A 212 4.79 -17.38 4.08
C PRO A 212 5.67 -17.98 5.19
#